data_AF-A0AAU1HNK1-F1
#
_entry.id   AF-A0AAU1HNK1-F1
#
_cell.length_a   1.000
_cell.length_b   1.000
_cell.length_c   1.000
_cell.angle_alpha   90.00
_cell.angle_beta   90.00
_cell.angle_gamma   90.00
#
_symmetry.space_group_name_H-M   'P 1'
#
loop_
_entity.id
_entity.type
_entity.pdbx_description
1 polymer ?
#
loop_
_entity_poly.entity_id
_entity_poly.type
_entity_poly.pdbx_seq_one_letter_code
_entity_poly.pdbx_strand_id
1 'polypeptide(L)'
;MDTMPDPKAMNLRFPDPDQRAAIAAAARQAGMSMQEYILSAAYDRATAVERKFLDGFKVSMARSGAAFAAEPGSLDPSAEQRAAEQEAQQDLEQHQERGHAA
;
A
#
# COMPACT_ATOMS: atom_id res chain seq x y z
N MET A 1 -29.84 -9.09 -22.43
CA MET A 1 -28.66 -9.98 -22.44
C MET A 1 -27.58 -9.19 -23.15
N ASP A 2 -26.79 -8.46 -22.35
CA ASP A 2 -25.77 -7.54 -22.84
C ASP A 2 -24.66 -8.39 -23.50
N THR A 3 -24.43 -8.17 -24.78
CA THR A 3 -23.40 -8.87 -25.54
C THR A 3 -22.03 -8.39 -25.05
N MET A 4 -21.32 -9.24 -24.30
CA MET A 4 -19.91 -9.00 -23.98
C MET A 4 -19.17 -8.71 -25.29
N PRO A 5 -18.41 -7.61 -25.39
CA PRO A 5 -17.64 -7.33 -26.59
C PRO A 5 -16.65 -8.49 -26.81
N ASP A 6 -16.65 -9.05 -28.02
CA ASP A 6 -15.67 -10.06 -28.43
C ASP A 6 -14.28 -9.60 -27.98
N PRO A 7 -13.54 -10.43 -27.21
CA PRO A 7 -12.20 -10.05 -26.78
C PRO A 7 -11.38 -9.84 -28.04
N LYS A 8 -11.07 -8.57 -28.33
CA LYS A 8 -10.31 -8.13 -29.51
C LYS A 8 -9.17 -9.10 -29.73
N ALA A 9 -9.27 -9.94 -30.77
CA ALA A 9 -8.29 -10.97 -31.05
C ALA A 9 -6.91 -10.31 -31.16
N MET A 10 -6.09 -10.47 -30.12
CA MET A 10 -4.76 -9.86 -30.08
C MET A 10 -3.88 -10.62 -31.04
N ASN A 11 -3.75 -10.09 -32.25
CA ASN A 11 -2.92 -10.67 -33.29
C ASN A 11 -1.44 -10.34 -32.98
N LEU A 12 -0.85 -11.13 -32.10
CA LEU A 12 0.54 -11.01 -31.68
C LEU A 12 1.44 -11.60 -32.76
N ARG A 13 2.09 -10.72 -33.52
CA ARG A 13 3.06 -11.13 -34.52
C ARG A 13 4.43 -11.26 -33.85
N PHE A 14 4.87 -12.49 -33.64
CA PHE A 14 6.23 -12.81 -33.22
C PHE A 14 7.14 -12.73 -34.46
N PRO A 15 8.05 -11.75 -34.57
CA PRO A 15 8.92 -11.61 -35.74
C PRO A 15 9.93 -12.76 -35.82
N ASP A 16 10.33 -13.28 -34.65
CA ASP A 16 11.30 -14.35 -34.50
C ASP A 16 10.59 -15.71 -34.30
N PRO A 17 10.80 -16.70 -35.20
CA PRO A 17 10.22 -18.02 -35.07
C PRO A 17 10.75 -18.80 -33.84
N ASP A 18 12.00 -18.57 -33.42
CA ASP A 18 12.60 -19.26 -32.27
C ASP A 18 11.97 -18.73 -30.97
N GLN A 19 11.71 -17.43 -30.91
CA GLN A 19 10.96 -16.82 -29.81
C GLN A 19 9.55 -17.43 -29.69
N ARG A 20 8.86 -17.62 -30.82
CA ARG A 20 7.54 -18.26 -30.83
C ARG A 20 7.60 -19.70 -30.33
N ALA A 21 8.61 -20.47 -30.76
CA ALA A 21 8.81 -21.85 -30.32
C ALA A 21 9.09 -21.95 -28.82
N ALA A 22 9.93 -21.05 -28.29
CA ALA A 22 10.24 -20.98 -26.86
C ALA A 22 8.98 -20.68 -26.02
N ILE A 23 8.14 -19.72 -26.45
CA ILE A 23 6.89 -19.39 -25.75
C ILE A 23 5.91 -20.57 -25.82
N ALA A 24 5.80 -21.25 -26.97
CA ALA A 24 4.95 -22.42 -27.10
C ALA A 24 5.41 -23.58 -26.19
N ALA A 25 6.73 -23.79 -26.05
CA ALA A 25 7.28 -24.78 -25.14
C ALA A 25 6.99 -24.43 -23.68
N ALA A 26 7.17 -23.17 -23.29
CA ALA A 26 6.87 -22.68 -21.94
C ALA A 26 5.36 -22.82 -21.61
N ALA A 27 4.48 -22.48 -22.55
CA ALA A 27 3.04 -22.66 -22.39
C ALA A 27 2.66 -24.13 -22.19
N ARG A 28 3.25 -25.05 -22.97
CA ARG A 28 3.05 -26.50 -22.78
C ARG A 28 3.54 -26.99 -21.43
N GLN A 29 4.69 -26.52 -20.95
CA GLN A 29 5.19 -26.86 -19.61
C GLN A 29 4.27 -26.36 -18.50
N ALA A 30 3.64 -25.20 -18.71
CA ALA A 30 2.63 -24.64 -17.81
C ALA A 30 1.24 -25.30 -17.95
N GLY A 31 1.05 -26.21 -18.91
CA GLY A 31 -0.25 -26.86 -19.18
C GLY A 31 -1.30 -25.91 -19.77
N MET A 32 -0.88 -24.81 -20.38
CA MET A 32 -1.75 -23.75 -20.90
C MET A 32 -1.68 -23.68 -22.43
N SER A 33 -2.71 -23.13 -23.07
CA SER A 33 -2.56 -22.71 -24.46
C SER A 33 -1.57 -21.54 -24.57
N MET A 34 -0.95 -21.40 -25.74
CA MET A 34 0.01 -20.31 -25.97
C MET A 34 -0.62 -18.92 -25.75
N GLN A 35 -1.88 -18.74 -26.13
CA GLN A 35 -2.58 -17.46 -25.96
C GLN A 35 -2.84 -17.17 -24.48
N GLU A 36 -3.33 -18.16 -23.72
CA GLU A 36 -3.54 -18.02 -22.27
C GLU A 36 -2.23 -17.71 -21.55
N TYR A 37 -1.15 -18.41 -21.90
CA TYR A 37 0.16 -18.18 -21.32
C TYR A 37 0.66 -16.73 -21.54
N ILE A 38 0.47 -16.20 -22.76
CA ILE A 38 0.86 -14.81 -23.06
C ILE A 38 -0.01 -13.82 -22.29
N LEU A 39 -1.32 -14.05 -22.21
CA LEU A 39 -2.24 -13.20 -21.46
C LEU A 39 -1.90 -13.18 -19.96
N SER A 40 -1.67 -14.35 -19.37
CA SER A 40 -1.26 -14.48 -17.97
C SER A 40 0.07 -13.77 -17.72
N ALA A 41 1.08 -13.98 -18.57
CA ALA A 41 2.36 -13.30 -18.44
C ALA A 41 2.26 -11.78 -18.58
N ALA A 42 1.40 -11.29 -19.48
CA ALA A 42 1.15 -9.85 -19.64
C ALA A 42 0.45 -9.26 -18.41
N TYR A 43 -0.57 -9.95 -17.89
CA TYR A 43 -1.26 -9.56 -16.66
C TYR A 43 -0.31 -9.56 -15.46
N ASP A 44 0.54 -10.58 -15.36
CA ASP A 44 1.54 -10.67 -14.31
C ASP A 44 2.51 -9.49 -14.36
N ARG A 45 3.00 -9.17 -15.56
CA ARG A 45 3.88 -8.03 -15.75
C ARG A 45 3.19 -6.70 -15.44
N ALA A 46 1.93 -6.53 -15.83
CA ALA A 46 1.17 -5.32 -15.60
C ALA A 46 0.93 -5.06 -14.09
N THR A 47 0.74 -6.12 -13.31
CA THR A 47 0.42 -6.03 -11.87
C THR A 47 1.63 -6.23 -10.96
N ALA A 48 2.82 -6.52 -11.51
CA ALA A 48 4.03 -6.78 -10.71
C ALA A 48 4.43 -5.60 -9.82
N VAL A 49 4.31 -4.38 -10.34
CA VAL A 49 4.66 -3.15 -9.60
C VAL A 49 3.67 -2.91 -8.46
N GLU A 50 2.38 -3.05 -8.75
CA GLU A 50 1.30 -2.89 -7.76
C GLU A 50 1.47 -3.90 -6.61
N ARG A 51 1.70 -5.18 -6.93
CA ARG A 51 1.94 -6.22 -5.91
C ARG A 51 3.10 -5.85 -5.00
N LYS A 52 4.25 -5.46 -5.58
CA LYS A 52 5.42 -5.05 -4.80
C LYS A 52 5.15 -3.83 -3.93
N PHE A 53 4.39 -2.86 -4.44
CA PHE A 53 3.98 -1.69 -3.68
C PHE A 53 3.09 -2.07 -2.49
N LEU A 54 2.05 -2.88 -2.72
CA LEU A 54 1.12 -3.29 -1.67
C LEU A 54 1.82 -4.12 -0.58
N ASP A 55 2.76 -4.98 -0.94
CA ASP A 55 3.53 -5.75 0.03
C ASP A 55 4.42 -4.83 0.90
N GLY A 56 5.13 -3.88 0.28
CA GLY A 56 5.91 -2.88 1.01
C GLY A 56 5.04 -2.00 1.90
N PHE A 57 3.85 -1.62 1.41
CA PHE A 57 2.89 -0.83 2.18
C PHE A 57 2.38 -1.58 3.41
N LYS A 58 2.04 -2.87 3.29
CA LYS A 58 1.62 -3.71 4.43
C LYS A 58 2.71 -3.82 5.49
N VAL A 59 3.96 -4.02 5.07
CA VAL A 59 5.11 -4.05 5.98
C VAL A 59 5.28 -2.71 6.70
N SER A 60 5.15 -1.59 5.97
CA SER A 60 5.19 -0.25 6.56
C SER A 60 4.09 -0.04 7.59
N MET A 61 2.83 -0.37 7.25
CA MET A 61 1.69 -0.28 8.15
C MET A 61 1.87 -1.13 9.41
N ALA A 62 2.35 -2.37 9.27
CA ALA A 62 2.63 -3.24 10.40
C ALA A 62 3.70 -2.66 11.32
N ARG A 63 4.78 -2.08 10.76
CA ARG A 63 5.84 -1.43 11.53
C ARG A 63 5.33 -0.22 12.29
N SER A 64 4.57 0.67 11.62
CA SER A 64 4.00 1.84 12.27
C SER A 64 3.01 1.45 13.36
N GLY A 65 2.12 0.48 13.08
CA GLY A 65 1.18 -0.05 14.07
C GLY A 65 1.89 -0.64 15.30
N ALA A 66 2.97 -1.40 15.09
CA ALA A 66 3.78 -1.93 16.19
C ALA A 66 4.43 -0.82 17.03
N ALA A 67 4.90 0.27 16.40
CA ALA A 67 5.47 1.41 17.13
C ALA A 67 4.43 2.10 18.04
N PHE A 68 3.21 2.31 17.55
CA PHE A 68 2.13 2.89 18.35
C PHE A 68 1.59 1.93 19.42
N ALA A 69 1.55 0.62 19.14
CA ALA A 69 1.11 -0.39 20.11
C ALA A 69 2.15 -0.67 21.21
N ALA A 70 3.44 -0.48 20.90
CA ALA A 70 4.55 -0.58 21.85
C ALA A 70 4.64 0.59 22.84
N GLU A 71 3.77 1.60 22.71
CA GLU A 71 3.54 2.68 23.67
C GLU A 71 2.27 2.45 24.55
N PRO A 72 2.23 1.45 25.47
CA PRO A 72 1.21 1.44 26.53
C PRO A 72 1.55 2.34 27.73
N GLY A 73 2.61 3.16 27.67
CA GLY A 73 3.26 3.69 28.87
C GLY A 73 3.23 5.21 29.10
N SER A 74 2.91 6.04 28.12
CA SER A 74 3.01 7.51 28.27
C SER A 74 1.74 8.31 27.98
N LEU A 75 0.65 7.65 27.56
CA LEU A 75 -0.57 8.33 27.14
C LEU A 75 -1.53 8.70 28.27
N ASP A 76 -1.39 8.11 29.46
CA ASP A 76 -2.07 8.64 30.66
C ASP A 76 -1.04 9.48 31.45
N PRO A 77 -1.11 10.82 31.34
CA PRO A 77 -0.20 11.68 32.09
C PRO A 77 -0.31 11.38 33.58
N SER A 78 0.85 11.23 34.23
CA SER A 78 0.91 10.95 35.65
C SER A 78 0.17 12.04 36.43
N ALA A 79 -0.25 11.74 37.66
CA ALA A 79 -0.92 12.73 38.50
C ALA A 79 -0.07 14.01 38.67
N GLU A 80 1.26 13.87 38.70
CA GLU A 80 2.21 14.99 38.74
C GLU A 80 2.25 15.79 37.44
N GLN A 81 2.22 15.13 36.27
CA GLN A 81 2.16 15.81 34.98
C GLN A 81 0.85 16.58 34.81
N ARG A 82 -0.29 15.98 35.20
CA ARG A 82 -1.58 16.67 35.19
C ARG A 82 -1.62 17.88 36.12
N ALA A 83 -1.02 17.76 37.30
CA ALA A 83 -0.92 18.89 38.23
C ALA A 83 -0.07 20.02 37.64
N ALA A 84 1.09 19.69 37.05
CA ALA A 84 1.97 20.66 36.41
C ALA A 84 1.33 21.34 35.20
N GLU A 85 0.56 20.62 34.38
CA GLU A 85 -0.20 21.19 33.26
C GLU A 85 -1.31 22.14 33.75
N GLN A 86 -2.03 21.78 34.81
CA GLN A 86 -3.06 22.65 35.40
C GLN A 86 -2.47 23.92 36.00
N GLU A 87 -1.34 23.83 36.69
CA GLU A 87 -0.64 25.00 37.24
C GLU A 87 -0.15 25.92 36.11
N ALA A 88 0.48 25.36 35.07
CA ALA A 88 0.90 26.13 33.91
C ALA A 88 -0.26 26.83 33.18
N GLN A 89 -1.42 26.17 33.11
CA GLN A 89 -2.62 26.76 32.51
C GLN A 89 -3.19 27.89 33.37
N GLN A 90 -3.22 27.74 34.70
CA GLN A 90 -3.65 28.80 35.62
C GLN A 90 -2.72 30.02 35.58
N ASP A 91 -1.41 29.81 35.44
CA ASP A 91 -0.45 30.90 35.31
C ASP A 91 -0.63 31.66 33.99
N LEU A 92 -0.87 30.95 32.88
CA LEU A 92 -1.16 31.59 31.59
C LEU A 92 -2.44 32.43 31.63
N GLU A 93 -3.51 31.93 32.25
CA GLU A 93 -4.77 32.65 32.43
C GLU A 93 -4.57 33.92 33.28
N GLN A 94 -3.86 33.81 34.41
CA GLN A 94 -3.54 34.95 35.28
C GLN A 94 -2.62 36.00 34.62
N HIS A 95 -1.76 35.56 33.69
CA HIS A 95 -0.88 36.45 32.93
C HIS A 95 -1.61 37.12 31.76
N GLN A 96 -2.58 36.46 31.14
CA GLN A 96 -3.45 37.07 30.12
C GLN A 96 -4.34 38.17 30.72
N GLU A 97 -4.90 37.95 31.92
CA GLU A 97 -5.71 38.97 32.60
C GLU A 97 -4.90 40.23 32.96
N ARG A 98 -3.61 40.08 33.30
CA ARG A 98 -2.70 41.21 33.57
C ARG A 98 -2.22 41.94 32.31
N GLY A 99 -2.23 41.29 31.15
CA GLY A 99 -1.87 41.90 29.86
C GLY A 99 -2.98 42.71 29.20
N HIS A 100 -4.23 42.58 29.65
CA HIS A 100 -5.41 43.29 29.13
C HIS A 100 -5.76 44.58 29.91
N ALA A 101 -4.97 44.96 30.91
CA ALA A 101 -5.09 46.24 31.61
C ALA A 101 -4.08 47.26 31.05
N ALA A 102 -4.34 47.77 29.85
CA ALA A 102 -3.69 48.95 29.27
C ALA A 102 -4.69 49.77 28.45
#